data_AF-H2YSV6-F1
#
_entry.id   AF-H2YSV6-F1
#
_cell.length_a   1.000
_cell.length_b   1.000
_cell.length_c   1.000
_cell.angle_alpha   90.00
_cell.angle_beta   90.00
_cell.angle_gamma   90.00
#
_symmetry.space_group_name_H-M   'P 1'
#
loop_
_entity.id
_entity.type
_entity.pdbx_description
1 polymer ?
#
loop_
_entity_poly.entity_id
_entity_poly.type
_entity_poly.pdbx_seq_one_letter_code
_entity_poly.pdbx_strand_id
1 'polypeptide(L)'
;MTHFRNTFMGNTGFEEMKRYTRQGTEFCREIVNILNERAILEQNHAKSLRRLGQRMSKASCSVPASPSSSSWKTVGVEMEKEAEVHRDFGINLIEDCIKPLSTVTEKQLKPRRMMEQRVEGRYKTWLDRYTEHTK
;
A
#
# COMPACT_ATOMS: atom_id res chain seq x y z
N MET A 1 21.16 -14.77 -11.39
CA MET A 1 19.77 -15.10 -11.06
C MET A 1 19.40 -16.39 -11.79
N THR A 2 18.95 -17.43 -11.07
CA THR A 2 18.42 -18.64 -11.71
C THR A 2 17.08 -18.31 -12.36
N HIS A 3 16.93 -18.63 -13.65
CA HIS A 3 15.69 -18.37 -14.37
C HIS A 3 14.56 -19.25 -13.82
N PHE A 4 13.38 -18.66 -13.59
CA PHE A 4 12.16 -19.38 -13.15
C PHE A 4 11.89 -20.66 -13.96
N ARG A 5 12.15 -20.63 -15.27
CA ARG A 5 12.03 -21.78 -16.16
C ARG A 5 12.85 -22.99 -15.70
N ASN A 6 14.03 -22.80 -15.11
CA ASN A 6 14.91 -23.93 -14.80
C ASN A 6 14.81 -24.38 -13.33
N THR A 7 14.09 -23.63 -12.50
CA THR A 7 14.03 -23.87 -11.05
C THR A 7 12.87 -24.80 -10.65
N PHE A 8 11.75 -24.79 -11.37
CA PHE A 8 10.50 -25.43 -10.94
C PHE A 8 10.10 -26.66 -11.77
N MET A 9 11.08 -27.40 -12.30
CA MET A 9 10.85 -28.50 -13.25
C MET A 9 10.51 -29.87 -12.61
N GLY A 10 10.35 -29.94 -11.29
CA GLY A 10 9.94 -31.15 -10.56
C GLY A 10 8.43 -31.26 -10.33
N ASN A 11 7.98 -32.42 -9.84
CA ASN A 11 6.55 -32.74 -9.60
C ASN A 11 5.83 -31.74 -8.67
N THR A 12 6.56 -31.04 -7.80
CA THR A 12 6.01 -30.02 -6.89
C THR A 12 6.33 -28.59 -7.32
N GLY A 13 7.13 -28.39 -8.36
CA GLY A 13 7.67 -27.07 -8.71
C GLY A 13 6.57 -26.07 -9.08
N PHE A 14 5.53 -26.51 -9.78
CA PHE A 14 4.38 -25.65 -10.07
C PHE A 14 3.59 -25.26 -8.81
N GLU A 15 3.47 -26.16 -7.83
CA GLU A 15 2.82 -25.86 -6.55
C GLU A 15 3.60 -24.82 -5.75
N GLU A 16 4.92 -24.93 -5.71
CA GLU A 16 5.79 -23.94 -5.08
C GLU A 16 5.69 -22.57 -5.76
N MET A 17 5.64 -22.55 -7.09
CA MET A 17 5.43 -21.31 -7.86
C MET A 17 4.07 -20.68 -7.56
N LYS A 18 2.99 -21.47 -7.43
CA LYS A 18 1.67 -20.98 -7.02
C LYS A 18 1.73 -20.36 -5.63
N ARG A 19 2.36 -21.03 -4.67
CA ARG A 19 2.53 -20.53 -3.30
C ARG A 19 3.29 -19.21 -3.29
N TYR A 20 4.43 -19.13 -3.96
CA TYR A 20 5.24 -17.92 -4.06
C TYR A 20 4.45 -16.73 -4.65
N THR A 21 3.70 -16.97 -5.73
CA THR A 21 2.90 -15.92 -6.38
C THR A 21 1.75 -15.44 -5.50
N ARG A 22 1.11 -16.35 -4.74
CA ARG A 22 0.07 -16.00 -3.76
C ARG A 22 0.63 -15.15 -2.63
N GLN A 23 1.78 -15.55 -2.08
CA GLN A 23 2.48 -14.79 -1.05
C GLN A 23 2.81 -13.36 -1.51
N GLY A 24 3.28 -13.20 -2.75
CA GLY A 24 3.51 -11.86 -3.31
C GLY A 24 2.24 -11.00 -3.38
N THR A 25 1.07 -11.62 -3.61
CA THR A 25 -0.22 -10.91 -3.59
C THR A 25 -0.60 -10.48 -2.17
N GLU A 26 -0.41 -11.36 -1.18
CA GLU A 26 -0.66 -11.05 0.23
C GLU A 26 0.27 -9.95 0.74
N PHE A 27 1.55 -10.01 0.40
CA PHE A 27 2.53 -8.96 0.67
C PHE A 27 2.06 -7.60 0.15
N CYS A 28 1.62 -7.51 -1.11
CA CYS A 28 1.10 -6.25 -1.63
C CYS A 28 -0.13 -5.73 -0.87
N ARG A 29 -1.01 -6.62 -0.38
CA ARG A 29 -2.16 -6.22 0.46
C ARG A 29 -1.71 -5.69 1.82
N GLU A 30 -0.71 -6.31 2.43
CA GLU A 30 -0.12 -5.82 3.69
C GLU A 30 0.50 -4.43 3.51
N ILE A 31 1.24 -4.21 2.41
CA ILE A 31 1.77 -2.88 2.08
C ILE A 31 0.63 -1.86 1.92
N VAL A 32 -0.43 -2.21 1.19
CA VAL A 32 -1.63 -1.35 1.08
C VAL A 32 -2.23 -1.01 2.45
N ASN A 33 -2.32 -1.98 3.35
CA ASN A 33 -2.86 -1.76 4.71
C ASN A 33 -1.97 -0.81 5.52
N ILE A 34 -0.66 -1.05 5.54
CA ILE A 34 0.32 -0.19 6.24
C ILE A 34 0.25 1.25 5.72
N LEU A 35 0.17 1.43 4.40
CA LEU A 35 0.07 2.76 3.79
C LEU A 35 -1.27 3.43 4.13
N ASN A 36 -2.37 2.69 4.20
CA ASN A 36 -3.67 3.23 4.65
C ASN A 36 -3.61 3.71 6.10
N GLU A 37 -3.04 2.90 7.00
CA GLU A 37 -2.84 3.30 8.40
C GLU A 37 -2.01 4.58 8.49
N ARG A 38 -0.92 4.66 7.72
CA ARG A 38 -0.10 5.88 7.63
C ARG A 38 -0.89 7.08 7.12
N ALA A 39 -1.65 6.94 6.04
CA ALA A 39 -2.46 8.03 5.49
C ALA A 39 -3.49 8.56 6.50
N ILE A 40 -4.10 7.67 7.30
CA ILE A 40 -5.04 8.04 8.37
C ILE A 40 -4.31 8.80 9.49
N LEU A 41 -3.14 8.32 9.91
CA LEU A 41 -2.32 9.00 10.92
C LEU A 41 -1.92 10.42 10.48
N GLU A 42 -1.48 10.58 9.24
CA GLU A 42 -1.09 11.86 8.67
C GLU A 42 -2.27 12.85 8.65
N GLN A 43 -3.45 12.40 8.22
CA GLN A 43 -4.66 13.23 8.23
C GLN A 43 -5.11 13.62 9.65
N ASN A 44 -4.97 12.71 10.62
CA ASN A 44 -5.30 12.99 12.02
C ASN A 44 -4.30 13.96 12.67
N HIS A 45 -3.02 13.81 12.35
CA HIS A 45 -1.95 14.71 12.76
C HIS A 45 -2.20 16.12 12.22
N ALA A 46 -2.43 16.25 10.90
CA ALA A 46 -2.79 17.51 10.25
C ALA A 46 -3.99 18.21 10.94
N LYS A 47 -5.09 17.48 11.18
CA LYS A 47 -6.28 18.04 11.85
C LYS A 47 -5.97 18.57 13.25
N SER A 48 -5.19 17.81 14.02
CA SER A 48 -4.84 18.17 15.40
C SER A 48 -3.88 19.36 15.44
N LEU A 49 -2.87 19.36 14.57
CA LEU A 49 -1.88 20.42 14.45
C LEU A 49 -2.53 21.73 14.01
N ARG A 50 -3.43 21.69 13.02
CA ARG A 50 -4.22 22.87 12.61
C ARG A 50 -5.06 23.44 13.76
N ARG A 51 -5.74 22.59 14.53
CA ARG A 51 -6.52 23.03 15.70
C ARG A 51 -5.63 23.72 16.74
N LEU A 52 -4.43 23.20 16.97
CA LEU A 52 -3.47 23.78 17.91
C LEU A 52 -2.94 25.13 17.39
N GLY A 53 -2.55 25.21 16.12
CA GLY A 53 -2.15 26.46 15.46
C GLY A 53 -3.22 27.55 15.57
N GLN A 54 -4.48 27.20 15.30
CA GLN A 54 -5.61 28.14 15.46
C GLN A 54 -5.80 28.63 16.89
N ARG A 55 -5.64 27.75 17.89
CA ARG A 55 -5.72 28.14 19.32
C ARG A 55 -4.57 29.08 19.69
N MET A 56 -3.35 28.79 19.23
CA MET A 56 -2.17 29.62 19.45
C MET A 56 -2.34 31.02 18.84
N SER A 57 -2.75 31.08 17.57
CA SER A 57 -3.01 32.34 16.86
C SER A 57 -4.06 33.18 17.56
N LYS A 58 -5.15 32.56 18.04
CA LYS A 58 -6.20 33.25 18.81
C LYS A 58 -5.71 33.75 20.17
N ALA A 59 -5.00 32.91 20.92
CA ALA A 59 -4.45 33.27 22.21
C ALA A 59 -3.48 34.45 22.08
N SER A 60 -2.65 34.46 21.05
CA SER A 60 -1.71 35.55 20.76
C SER A 60 -2.39 36.90 20.52
N CYS A 61 -3.59 36.90 19.94
CA CYS A 61 -4.39 38.12 19.74
C CYS A 61 -5.13 38.60 21.00
N SER A 62 -5.26 37.76 22.03
CA SER A 62 -5.91 38.12 23.30
C SER A 62 -4.99 38.87 24.27
N VAL A 63 -3.70 38.96 23.95
CA VAL A 63 -2.66 39.64 24.74
C VAL A 63 -2.30 40.96 24.06
N PRO A 64 -1.94 42.03 24.81
CA PRO A 64 -1.48 43.28 24.20
C PRO A 64 -0.37 43.07 23.16
N ALA A 65 -0.41 43.89 22.11
CA ALA A 65 0.54 43.81 21.00
C ALA A 65 1.97 43.97 21.53
N SER A 66 2.79 42.97 21.28
CA SER A 66 4.20 42.91 21.69
C SER A 66 4.99 42.05 20.70
N PRO A 67 6.32 42.17 20.66
CA PRO A 67 7.16 41.27 19.87
C PRO A 67 6.90 39.79 20.21
N SER A 68 6.65 39.49 21.49
CA SER A 68 6.33 38.14 21.97
C SER A 68 4.98 37.65 21.44
N SER A 69 3.91 38.45 21.54
CA SER A 69 2.59 38.04 21.02
C SER A 69 2.60 37.89 19.50
N SER A 70 3.37 38.71 18.80
CA SER A 70 3.59 38.59 17.35
C SER A 70 4.33 37.29 16.99
N SER A 71 5.35 36.92 17.77
CA SER A 71 6.11 35.68 17.56
C SER A 71 5.25 34.43 17.77
N TRP A 72 4.42 34.41 18.82
CA TRP A 72 3.49 33.31 19.06
C TRP A 72 2.42 33.17 17.98
N LYS A 73 1.94 34.31 17.43
CA LYS A 73 1.05 34.30 16.28
C LYS A 73 1.73 33.67 15.06
N THR A 74 2.99 34.02 14.79
CA THR A 74 3.78 33.41 13.70
C THR A 74 3.91 31.90 13.89
N VAL A 75 4.22 31.43 15.11
CA VAL A 75 4.26 29.99 15.41
C VAL A 75 2.91 29.32 15.08
N GLY A 76 1.79 29.92 15.49
CA GLY A 76 0.46 29.40 15.16
C GLY A 76 0.21 29.28 13.65
N VAL A 77 0.65 30.28 12.86
CA VAL A 77 0.56 30.27 11.39
C VAL A 77 1.44 29.17 10.79
N GLU A 78 2.67 28.97 11.26
CA GLU A 78 3.55 27.92 10.76
C GLU A 78 2.99 26.52 11.07
N MET A 79 2.36 26.32 12.24
CA MET A 79 1.66 25.06 12.55
C MET A 79 0.51 24.78 11.58
N GLU A 80 -0.23 25.82 11.15
CA GLU A 80 -1.30 25.66 10.16
C GLU A 80 -0.74 25.29 8.78
N LYS A 81 0.38 25.88 8.37
CA LYS A 81 1.07 25.50 7.11
C LYS A 81 1.60 24.07 7.15
N GLU A 82 2.25 23.68 8.23
CA GLU A 82 2.76 22.31 8.41
C GLU A 82 1.60 21.29 8.40
N ALA A 83 0.45 21.65 9.00
CA ALA A 83 -0.76 20.83 8.93
C ALA A 83 -1.27 20.64 7.49
N GLU A 84 -1.15 21.64 6.62
CA GLU A 84 -1.49 21.50 5.20
C GLU A 84 -0.56 20.53 4.49
N VAL A 85 0.75 20.60 4.76
CA VAL A 85 1.74 19.65 4.22
C VAL A 85 1.40 18.21 4.61
N HIS A 86 1.10 17.95 5.88
CA HIS A 86 0.69 16.61 6.34
C HIS A 86 -0.62 16.14 5.71
N ARG A 87 -1.60 17.04 5.54
CA ARG A 87 -2.87 16.71 4.88
C ARG A 87 -2.63 16.30 3.44
N ASP A 88 -1.87 17.10 2.70
CA ASP A 88 -1.62 16.89 1.28
C ASP A 88 -0.77 15.63 1.07
N PHE A 89 0.22 15.37 1.94
CA PHE A 89 0.96 14.11 1.96
C PHE A 89 0.03 12.90 2.17
N GLY A 90 -0.89 12.96 3.14
CA GLY A 90 -1.86 11.89 3.37
C GLY A 90 -2.78 11.63 2.18
N ILE A 91 -3.21 12.68 1.46
CA ILE A 91 -4.02 12.58 0.24
C ILE A 91 -3.19 11.96 -0.89
N ASN A 92 -1.98 12.46 -1.14
CA ASN A 92 -1.13 11.95 -2.21
C ASN A 92 -0.73 10.49 -1.97
N LEU A 93 -0.54 10.09 -0.71
CA LEU A 93 -0.30 8.68 -0.38
C LEU A 93 -1.47 7.78 -0.81
N ILE A 94 -2.71 8.28 -0.70
CA ILE A 94 -3.91 7.56 -1.13
C ILE A 94 -3.98 7.49 -2.66
N GLU A 95 -3.87 8.65 -3.32
CA GLU A 95 -4.08 8.76 -4.76
C GLU A 95 -2.96 8.14 -5.59
N ASP A 96 -1.70 8.37 -5.18
CA ASP A 96 -0.53 8.05 -6.00
C ASP A 96 0.13 6.72 -5.62
N CYS A 97 -0.15 6.19 -4.43
CA CYS A 97 0.46 4.94 -3.95
C CYS A 97 -0.58 3.85 -3.68
N ILE A 98 -1.54 4.11 -2.79
CA ILE A 98 -2.49 3.08 -2.30
C ILE A 98 -3.43 2.63 -3.42
N LYS A 99 -4.08 3.56 -4.13
CA LYS A 99 -5.02 3.23 -5.22
C LYS A 99 -4.33 2.48 -6.37
N PRO A 100 -3.16 2.91 -6.88
CA PRO A 100 -2.45 2.18 -7.93
C PRO A 100 -2.02 0.78 -7.49
N LEU A 101 -1.45 0.63 -6.29
CA LEU A 101 -1.01 -0.67 -5.78
C LEU A 101 -2.18 -1.63 -5.60
N SER A 102 -3.30 -1.16 -5.05
CA SER A 102 -4.52 -1.95 -4.91
C SER A 102 -5.05 -2.40 -6.27
N THR A 103 -5.12 -1.48 -7.23
CA THR A 103 -5.57 -1.74 -8.60
C THR A 103 -4.72 -2.81 -9.29
N VAL A 104 -3.39 -2.72 -9.18
CA VAL A 104 -2.49 -3.72 -9.76
C VAL A 104 -2.69 -5.07 -9.07
N THR A 105 -2.75 -5.10 -7.73
CA THR A 105 -2.92 -6.32 -6.95
C THR A 105 -4.20 -7.08 -7.33
N GLU A 106 -5.32 -6.37 -7.52
CA GLU A 106 -6.58 -6.96 -7.93
C GLU A 106 -6.57 -7.45 -9.39
N LYS A 107 -6.02 -6.64 -10.30
CA LYS A 107 -5.94 -6.98 -11.74
C LYS A 107 -5.11 -8.24 -12.01
N GLN A 108 -4.15 -8.57 -11.15
CA GLN A 108 -3.34 -9.78 -11.29
C GLN A 108 -4.08 -11.09 -10.96
N LEU A 109 -5.19 -11.04 -10.20
CA LEU A 109 -5.87 -12.25 -9.72
C LEU A 109 -6.44 -13.10 -10.86
N LYS A 110 -7.14 -12.48 -11.81
CA LYS A 110 -7.81 -13.19 -12.91
C LYS A 110 -6.81 -13.83 -13.89
N PRO A 111 -5.80 -13.11 -14.42
CA PRO A 111 -4.76 -13.70 -15.27
C PRO A 111 -4.04 -14.86 -14.59
N ARG A 112 -3.72 -14.73 -13.30
CA ARG A 112 -3.10 -15.79 -12.51
C ARG A 112 -3.96 -17.05 -12.47
N ARG A 113 -5.25 -16.94 -12.10
CA ARG A 113 -6.17 -18.08 -12.04
C ARG A 113 -6.33 -18.77 -13.41
N MET A 114 -6.42 -18.00 -14.49
CA MET A 114 -6.51 -18.57 -15.84
C MET A 114 -5.24 -19.35 -16.22
N MET A 115 -4.06 -18.86 -15.84
CA MET A 115 -2.80 -19.57 -16.06
C MET A 115 -2.73 -20.85 -15.21
N GLU A 116 -3.13 -20.77 -13.94
CA GLU A 116 -3.20 -21.93 -13.03
C GLU A 116 -4.04 -23.06 -13.62
N GLN A 117 -5.23 -22.74 -14.12
CA GLN A 117 -6.13 -23.72 -14.76
C GLN A 117 -5.54 -24.33 -16.04
N ARG A 118 -4.84 -23.54 -16.86
CA ARG A 118 -4.21 -24.06 -18.09
C ARG A 118 -3.13 -25.08 -17.79
N VAL A 119 -2.27 -24.81 -16.81
CA VAL A 119 -1.20 -25.75 -16.43
C VAL A 119 -1.79 -27.01 -15.84
N GLU A 120 -2.77 -26.89 -14.94
CA GLU A 120 -3.45 -28.04 -14.33
C GLU A 120 -4.13 -28.94 -15.38
N GLY A 121 -4.83 -28.34 -16.35
CA GLY A 121 -5.47 -29.09 -17.44
C GLY A 121 -4.46 -29.84 -18.32
N ARG A 122 -3.30 -29.23 -18.60
CA ARG A 122 -2.21 -29.88 -19.36
C ARG A 122 -1.56 -31.01 -18.56
N TYR A 123 -1.33 -30.80 -17.27
CA TYR A 123 -0.78 -31.81 -16.38
C TYR A 123 -1.71 -33.02 -16.28
N LYS A 124 -3.01 -32.80 -16.08
CA LYS A 124 -4.02 -33.87 -16.08
C LYS A 124 -4.02 -34.65 -17.40
N THR A 125 -4.04 -33.96 -18.53
CA THR A 125 -3.99 -34.60 -19.87
C THR A 125 -2.74 -35.47 -20.04
N TRP A 126 -1.59 -35.01 -19.56
CA TRP A 126 -0.35 -35.77 -19.61
C TRP A 126 -0.39 -36.98 -18.69
N LEU A 127 -0.88 -36.81 -17.47
CA LEU A 127 -0.99 -37.88 -16.47
C LEU A 127 -1.91 -39.00 -16.96
N ASP A 128 -3.07 -38.65 -17.51
CA ASP A 128 -4.01 -39.63 -18.06
C ASP A 128 -3.32 -40.50 -19.14
N ARG A 129 -2.63 -39.88 -20.12
CA ARG A 129 -1.86 -40.61 -21.15
C ARG A 129 -0.72 -41.46 -20.58
N TYR A 130 0.01 -40.92 -19.60
CA TYR A 130 1.09 -41.67 -18.95
C TYR A 130 0.55 -42.94 -18.30
N THR A 131 -0.57 -42.84 -17.58
CA THR A 131 -1.20 -44.00 -16.94
C THR A 131 -1.74 -45.03 -17.92
N GLU A 132 -2.21 -44.59 -19.11
CA GLU A 132 -2.60 -45.49 -20.20
C GLU A 132 -1.42 -46.29 -20.77
N HIS A 133 -0.23 -45.68 -20.86
CA HIS A 133 0.98 -46.33 -21.38
C HIS A 133 1.70 -47.23 -20.37
N THR A 134 1.49 -47.02 -19.07
CA THR A 134 2.11 -47.82 -17.99
C THR A 134 1.23 -48.94 -17.45
N LYS A 135 0.01 -49.08 -17.97
CA LYS A 135 -0.87 -50.23 -17.74
C LYS A 135 -0.63 -51.31 -18.79
#